data_AF-A0AAN0JZP7-F1
#
_entry.id   AF-A0AAN0JZP7-F1
#
_cell.length_a   1.000
_cell.length_b   1.000
_cell.length_c   1.000
_cell.angle_alpha   90.00
_cell.angle_beta   90.00
_cell.angle_gamma   90.00
#
_symmetry.space_group_name_H-M   'P 1'
#
loop_
_entity.id
_entity.type
_entity.pdbx_description
1 polymer ?
#
loop_
_entity_poly.entity_id
_entity_poly.type
_entity_poly.pdbx_seq_one_letter_code
_entity_poly.pdbx_strand_id
1 'polypeptide(L)'
;MIDDQPSLLSFTKYLKPLVDWKPFALFLPGITQSDVKIIDKAKGNSIEALYKSWLQANPHGSWRDVITALKECDEMELVNNIERKVTDPTKGKTPSAIFRAHSVELTDSISTSILRTSNALHAEGLISLETKEDMDVTGVANYRKATTLINSIDRQLRASLDPKEYLIDICHVLINQKYRTLTDIATSILHELVPDNSANRVGYVSNAITGEEVKPGDHILSQRWFHTHHGIYIGEPDCEVIHFSGDETGSLEFKRSSPHCQIRKTTLDKFRDGNRLCLVAYNCSVGSKISSILHSAYCHTEKAMPLSETIELAKYFLNHPKEFGEYDIANNNSETFACFCKTSLMNVAAQLQPTRWIPLPAGSSVVNSQCDTYVEALEKYHRIRCQNTT
;
A
#
# COMPACT_ATOMS: atom_id res chain seq x y z
N MET A 1 -15.53 -14.16 -6.09
CA MET A 1 -15.04 -12.79 -6.31
C MET A 1 -16.05 -12.00 -7.13
N ILE A 2 -16.07 -11.95 -8.47
CA ILE A 2 -17.22 -11.32 -9.18
C ILE A 2 -18.49 -12.21 -9.19
N ASP A 3 -18.30 -13.52 -8.98
CA ASP A 3 -19.37 -14.53 -9.04
C ASP A 3 -19.95 -14.88 -7.69
N ASP A 4 -19.46 -14.23 -6.63
CA ASP A 4 -19.98 -14.47 -5.29
C ASP A 4 -21.28 -13.69 -5.11
N GLN A 5 -22.19 -14.28 -4.35
CA GLN A 5 -23.40 -13.60 -3.92
C GLN A 5 -23.06 -12.47 -2.94
N PRO A 6 -23.53 -11.23 -3.17
CA PRO A 6 -23.32 -10.13 -2.25
C PRO A 6 -24.01 -10.38 -0.91
N SER A 7 -23.37 -10.03 0.21
CA SER A 7 -24.07 -9.95 1.51
C SER A 7 -24.91 -8.66 1.58
N LEU A 8 -25.99 -8.66 2.38
CA LEU A 8 -26.83 -7.48 2.55
C LEU A 8 -26.02 -6.23 2.93
N LEU A 9 -25.05 -6.38 3.83
CA LEU A 9 -24.18 -5.30 4.29
C LEU A 9 -23.29 -4.75 3.16
N SER A 10 -22.69 -5.64 2.36
CA SER A 10 -21.83 -5.22 1.26
C SER A 10 -22.62 -4.58 0.11
N PHE A 11 -23.78 -5.13 -0.23
CA PHE A 11 -24.69 -4.60 -1.24
C PHE A 11 -25.16 -3.18 -0.90
N THR A 12 -25.71 -2.99 0.30
CA THR A 12 -26.22 -1.69 0.77
C THR A 12 -25.10 -0.67 0.93
N LYS A 13 -23.94 -1.07 1.45
CA LYS A 13 -22.77 -0.18 1.60
C LYS A 13 -22.26 0.30 0.24
N TYR A 14 -22.17 -0.57 -0.75
CA TYR A 14 -21.56 -0.24 -2.04
C TYR A 14 -22.51 0.53 -2.95
N LEU A 15 -23.82 0.27 -2.89
CA LEU A 15 -24.82 1.01 -3.66
C LEU A 15 -25.30 2.30 -2.98
N LYS A 16 -24.77 2.66 -1.81
CA LYS A 16 -25.10 3.92 -1.12
C LYS A 16 -25.00 5.18 -2.01
N PRO A 17 -24.01 5.31 -2.92
CA PRO A 17 -23.92 6.47 -3.82
C PRO A 17 -24.98 6.52 -4.92
N LEU A 18 -25.70 5.42 -5.17
CA LEU A 18 -26.70 5.34 -6.24
C LEU A 18 -27.94 6.18 -5.86
N VAL A 19 -28.12 7.31 -6.55
CA VAL A 19 -29.17 8.29 -6.22
C VAL A 19 -30.54 7.83 -6.71
N ASP A 20 -30.63 7.29 -7.93
CA ASP A 20 -31.85 6.69 -8.46
C ASP A 20 -31.65 5.20 -8.70
N TRP A 21 -32.20 4.40 -7.78
CA TRP A 21 -32.05 2.94 -7.81
C TRP A 21 -33.04 2.26 -8.76
N LYS A 22 -34.08 2.96 -9.25
CA LYS A 22 -35.18 2.33 -10.00
C LYS A 22 -34.75 1.83 -11.38
N PRO A 23 -33.99 2.59 -12.19
CA PRO A 23 -33.46 2.08 -13.46
C PRO A 23 -32.58 0.86 -13.23
N PHE A 24 -31.67 0.93 -12.26
CA PHE A 24 -30.79 -0.17 -11.86
C PHE A 24 -31.56 -1.44 -11.46
N ALA A 25 -32.62 -1.31 -10.67
CA ALA A 25 -33.42 -2.45 -10.25
C ALA A 25 -34.04 -3.21 -11.42
N LEU A 26 -34.46 -2.52 -12.49
CA LEU A 26 -35.07 -3.16 -13.66
C LEU A 26 -34.08 -3.98 -14.50
N PHE A 27 -32.78 -3.70 -14.38
CA PHE A 27 -31.75 -4.50 -15.03
C PHE A 27 -31.25 -5.66 -14.17
N LEU A 28 -31.66 -5.75 -12.90
CA LEU A 28 -31.35 -6.92 -12.08
C LEU A 28 -32.19 -8.14 -12.53
N PRO A 29 -31.56 -9.31 -12.73
CA PRO A 29 -32.29 -10.50 -13.13
C PRO A 29 -33.41 -10.86 -12.15
N GLY A 30 -34.62 -11.07 -12.67
CA GLY A 30 -35.78 -11.49 -11.89
C GLY A 30 -36.59 -10.36 -11.25
N ILE A 31 -36.16 -9.10 -11.34
CA ILE A 31 -36.94 -7.95 -10.85
C ILE A 31 -37.86 -7.41 -11.95
N THR A 32 -39.13 -7.16 -11.60
CA THR A 32 -40.12 -6.61 -12.51
C THR A 32 -40.52 -5.18 -12.14
N GLN A 33 -41.19 -4.48 -13.06
CA GLN A 33 -41.78 -3.16 -12.80
C GLN A 33 -42.77 -3.17 -11.62
N SER A 34 -43.46 -4.29 -11.38
CA SER A 34 -44.38 -4.46 -10.26
C SER A 34 -43.63 -4.47 -8.93
N ASP A 35 -42.49 -5.16 -8.87
CA ASP A 35 -41.65 -5.23 -7.68
C ASP A 35 -41.08 -3.86 -7.32
N VAL A 36 -40.59 -3.11 -8.33
CA VAL A 36 -40.12 -1.72 -8.15
C VAL A 36 -41.22 -0.83 -7.57
N LYS A 37 -42.47 -0.95 -8.06
CA LYS A 37 -43.62 -0.18 -7.53
C LYS A 37 -43.98 -0.56 -6.10
N ILE A 38 -43.80 -1.83 -5.71
CA ILE A 38 -44.04 -2.30 -4.34
C ILE A 38 -42.96 -1.73 -3.42
N ILE A 39 -41.69 -1.82 -3.81
CA ILE A 39 -40.55 -1.32 -3.02
C ILE A 39 -40.61 0.21 -2.88
N ASP A 40 -40.99 0.93 -3.92
CA ASP A 40 -41.14 2.40 -3.91
C ASP A 40 -42.24 2.89 -2.95
N LYS A 41 -43.26 2.07 -2.72
CA LYS A 41 -44.36 2.36 -1.79
C LYS A 41 -44.07 1.88 -0.36
N ALA A 42 -43.05 1.04 -0.17
CA ALA A 42 -42.70 0.51 1.14
C ALA A 42 -41.99 1.58 2.00
N LYS A 43 -42.27 1.59 3.30
CA LYS A 43 -41.52 2.43 4.25
C LYS A 43 -40.20 1.74 4.59
N GLY A 44 -39.06 2.37 4.32
CA GLY A 44 -37.74 1.86 4.70
C GLY A 44 -36.65 2.15 3.68
N ASN A 45 -35.49 1.50 3.85
CA ASN A 45 -34.38 1.62 2.91
C ASN A 45 -34.69 0.82 1.62
N SER A 46 -34.90 1.53 0.52
CA SER A 46 -35.26 0.94 -0.77
C SER A 46 -34.20 -0.01 -1.33
N ILE A 47 -32.90 0.25 -1.09
CA ILE A 47 -31.80 -0.63 -1.52
C ILE A 47 -31.82 -1.95 -0.74
N GLU A 48 -32.13 -1.89 0.56
CA GLU A 48 -32.25 -3.09 1.40
C GLU A 48 -33.45 -3.95 0.99
N ALA A 49 -34.59 -3.31 0.71
CA ALA A 49 -35.80 -3.98 0.21
C ALA A 49 -35.58 -4.58 -1.18
N LEU A 50 -34.87 -3.86 -2.07
CA LEU A 50 -34.46 -4.35 -3.38
C LEU A 50 -33.60 -5.61 -3.27
N TYR A 51 -32.60 -5.61 -2.39
CA TYR A 51 -31.75 -6.79 -2.18
C TYR A 51 -32.54 -8.04 -1.81
N LYS A 52 -33.48 -7.90 -0.85
CA LYS A 52 -34.30 -9.03 -0.39
C LYS A 52 -35.21 -9.54 -1.51
N SER A 53 -35.87 -8.64 -2.22
CA SER A 53 -36.74 -8.99 -3.35
C SER A 53 -35.96 -9.64 -4.49
N TRP A 54 -34.76 -9.14 -4.77
CA TRP A 54 -33.90 -9.65 -5.84
C TRP A 54 -33.38 -11.04 -5.53
N LEU A 55 -32.86 -11.32 -4.34
CA LEU A 55 -32.40 -12.67 -3.99
C LEU A 55 -33.54 -13.67 -3.82
N GLN A 56 -34.76 -13.21 -3.50
CA GLN A 56 -35.94 -14.07 -3.54
C GLN A 56 -36.30 -14.50 -4.97
N ALA A 57 -36.19 -13.59 -5.94
CA ALA A 57 -36.46 -13.87 -7.35
C ALA A 57 -35.28 -14.55 -8.09
N ASN A 58 -34.05 -14.29 -7.64
CA ASN A 58 -32.81 -14.83 -8.18
C ASN A 58 -31.89 -15.34 -7.04
N PRO A 59 -32.13 -16.56 -6.52
CA PRO A 59 -31.39 -17.12 -5.39
C PRO A 59 -29.88 -17.29 -5.62
N HIS A 60 -29.43 -17.28 -6.87
CA HIS A 60 -28.02 -17.41 -7.25
C HIS A 60 -27.42 -16.07 -7.74
N GLY A 61 -28.07 -14.94 -7.45
CA GLY A 61 -27.58 -13.63 -7.83
C GLY A 61 -26.17 -13.35 -7.31
N SER A 62 -25.36 -12.74 -8.17
CA SER A 62 -23.92 -12.51 -7.98
C SER A 62 -23.55 -11.04 -8.17
N TRP A 63 -22.34 -10.65 -7.78
CA TRP A 63 -21.81 -9.32 -8.10
C TRP A 63 -21.72 -9.06 -9.61
N ARG A 64 -21.56 -10.09 -10.45
CA ARG A 64 -21.58 -9.97 -11.92
C ARG A 64 -22.92 -9.40 -12.40
N ASP A 65 -24.02 -9.87 -11.82
CA ASP A 65 -25.36 -9.39 -12.18
C ASP A 65 -25.54 -7.92 -11.79
N VAL A 66 -25.07 -7.55 -10.60
CA VAL A 66 -25.09 -6.17 -10.10
C VAL A 66 -24.26 -5.25 -10.98
N ILE A 67 -23.04 -5.66 -11.32
CA ILE A 67 -22.12 -4.90 -12.18
C ILE A 67 -22.71 -4.74 -13.58
N THR A 68 -23.33 -5.79 -14.12
CA THR A 68 -23.98 -5.75 -15.44
C THR A 68 -25.14 -4.77 -15.40
N ALA A 69 -26.01 -4.84 -14.40
CA ALA A 69 -27.13 -3.93 -14.24
C ALA A 69 -26.70 -2.46 -14.08
N LEU A 70 -25.59 -2.20 -13.37
CA LEU A 70 -25.04 -0.85 -13.26
C LEU A 70 -24.44 -0.34 -14.59
N LYS A 71 -23.81 -1.22 -15.39
CA LYS A 71 -23.33 -0.87 -16.74
C LYS A 71 -24.47 -0.47 -17.67
N GLU A 72 -25.58 -1.20 -17.62
CA GLU A 72 -26.79 -0.86 -18.39
C GLU A 72 -27.44 0.47 -17.95
N CYS A 73 -27.11 0.97 -16.76
CA CYS A 73 -27.56 2.26 -16.24
C CYS A 73 -26.57 3.41 -16.46
N ASP A 74 -25.47 3.18 -17.18
CA ASP A 74 -24.37 4.14 -17.33
C ASP A 74 -23.75 4.59 -15.98
N GLU A 75 -23.91 3.80 -14.91
CA GLU A 75 -23.36 4.06 -13.57
C GLU A 75 -21.88 3.64 -13.46
N MET A 76 -21.07 4.08 -14.43
CA MET A 76 -19.71 3.60 -14.66
C MET A 76 -18.74 3.89 -13.51
N GLU A 77 -18.94 4.99 -12.77
CA GLU A 77 -18.14 5.28 -11.57
C GLU A 77 -18.41 4.26 -10.45
N LEU A 78 -19.67 3.86 -10.28
CA LEU A 78 -20.07 2.88 -9.28
C LEU A 78 -19.64 1.47 -9.67
N VAL A 79 -19.76 1.12 -10.95
CA VAL A 79 -19.21 -0.10 -11.55
C VAL A 79 -17.74 -0.23 -11.22
N ASN A 80 -16.92 0.77 -11.55
CA ASN A 80 -15.48 0.72 -11.34
C ASN A 80 -15.12 0.60 -9.86
N ASN A 81 -15.86 1.28 -8.98
CA ASN A 81 -15.68 1.20 -7.54
C ASN A 81 -16.01 -0.18 -6.97
N ILE A 82 -17.06 -0.83 -7.48
CA ILE A 82 -17.48 -2.17 -7.07
C ILE A 82 -16.54 -3.22 -7.67
N GLU A 83 -16.25 -3.16 -8.96
CA GLU A 83 -15.28 -4.02 -9.63
C GLU A 83 -13.95 -3.99 -8.88
N ARG A 84 -13.35 -2.82 -8.61
CA ARG A 84 -12.10 -2.71 -7.84
C ARG A 84 -12.15 -3.39 -6.46
N LYS A 85 -13.31 -3.38 -5.80
CA LYS A 85 -13.51 -4.00 -4.47
C LYS A 85 -13.78 -5.51 -4.55
N VAL A 86 -14.23 -5.99 -5.70
CA VAL A 86 -14.74 -7.35 -5.92
C VAL A 86 -13.80 -8.17 -6.81
N THR A 87 -12.90 -7.53 -7.57
CA THR A 87 -11.96 -8.13 -8.54
C THR A 87 -10.48 -8.01 -8.17
N ASP A 88 -10.11 -7.50 -6.98
CA ASP A 88 -8.71 -7.36 -6.56
C ASP A 88 -7.93 -8.69 -6.69
N PRO A 89 -6.94 -8.80 -7.60
CA PRO A 89 -6.12 -10.00 -7.79
C PRO A 89 -5.12 -10.25 -6.65
N THR A 90 -5.03 -9.36 -5.65
CA THR A 90 -3.97 -9.40 -4.63
C THR A 90 -4.41 -9.71 -3.20
N LYS A 91 -5.68 -9.97 -2.88
CA LYS A 91 -6.05 -10.38 -1.51
C LYS A 91 -7.14 -11.44 -1.37
N GLY A 92 -6.68 -12.70 -1.28
CA GLY A 92 -7.40 -13.82 -0.69
C GLY A 92 -6.68 -14.49 0.50
N LYS A 93 -5.49 -14.04 0.89
CA LYS A 93 -4.80 -14.59 2.07
C LYS A 93 -5.23 -13.82 3.31
N THR A 94 -5.92 -14.49 4.22
CA THR A 94 -6.20 -13.96 5.56
C THR A 94 -4.89 -13.69 6.31
N PRO A 95 -4.85 -12.79 7.32
CA PRO A 95 -3.64 -12.60 8.14
C PRO A 95 -3.07 -13.91 8.67
N SER A 96 -3.93 -14.86 9.04
CA SER A 96 -3.51 -16.21 9.44
C SER A 96 -2.91 -17.05 8.32
N ALA A 97 -3.35 -16.89 7.07
CA ALA A 97 -2.76 -17.57 5.93
C ALA A 97 -1.38 -17.01 5.59
N ILE A 98 -1.20 -15.69 5.70
CA ILE A 98 0.09 -15.02 5.55
C ILE A 98 1.04 -15.49 6.65
N PHE A 99 0.65 -15.36 7.92
CA PHE A 99 1.48 -15.78 9.05
C PHE A 99 1.90 -17.26 8.94
N ARG A 100 0.97 -18.15 8.58
CA ARG A 100 1.26 -19.57 8.41
C ARG A 100 2.28 -19.84 7.31
N ALA A 101 2.24 -19.10 6.20
CA ALA A 101 3.18 -19.26 5.10
C ALA A 101 4.64 -19.02 5.53
N HIS A 102 4.85 -18.16 6.52
CA HIS A 102 6.18 -17.79 7.06
C HIS A 102 6.53 -18.49 8.38
N SER A 103 5.65 -19.34 8.92
CA SER A 103 5.77 -19.89 10.28
C SER A 103 7.01 -20.76 10.50
N VAL A 104 7.45 -21.52 9.49
CA VAL A 104 8.64 -22.37 9.57
C VAL A 104 9.91 -21.52 9.69
N GLU A 105 10.06 -20.54 8.80
CA GLU A 105 11.21 -19.62 8.78
C GLU A 105 11.27 -18.78 10.06
N LEU A 106 10.10 -18.30 10.53
CA LEU A 106 10.00 -17.63 11.84
C LEU A 106 10.44 -18.54 12.98
N THR A 107 10.01 -19.80 12.99
CA THR A 107 10.40 -20.77 14.03
C THR A 107 11.91 -20.97 14.05
N ASP A 108 12.52 -21.19 12.89
CA ASP A 108 13.97 -21.35 12.75
C ASP A 108 14.71 -20.12 13.26
N SER A 109 14.33 -18.92 12.79
CA SER A 109 14.98 -17.68 13.17
C SER A 109 14.82 -17.36 14.66
N ILE A 110 13.62 -17.53 15.22
CA ILE A 110 13.32 -17.26 16.63
C ILE A 110 14.02 -18.26 17.55
N SER A 111 14.26 -19.51 17.12
CA SER A 111 14.96 -20.52 17.93
C SER A 111 16.35 -20.05 18.38
N THR A 112 16.98 -19.14 17.63
CA THR A 112 18.29 -18.55 17.96
C THR A 112 18.21 -17.38 18.95
N SER A 113 17.02 -16.82 19.17
CA SER A 113 16.78 -15.59 19.93
C SER A 113 15.58 -15.71 20.90
N ILE A 114 15.18 -16.93 21.24
CA ILE A 114 13.88 -17.24 21.85
C ILE A 114 13.55 -16.42 23.11
N LEU A 115 14.48 -16.32 24.06
CA LEU A 115 14.26 -15.62 25.33
C LEU A 115 14.13 -14.11 25.14
N ARG A 116 14.94 -13.53 24.24
CA ARG A 116 14.89 -12.09 23.98
C ARG A 116 13.58 -11.73 23.28
N THR A 117 13.21 -12.51 22.27
CA THR A 117 11.99 -12.33 21.50
C THR A 117 10.74 -12.52 22.36
N SER A 118 10.67 -13.58 23.18
CA SER A 118 9.53 -13.81 24.07
C SER A 118 9.38 -12.72 25.13
N ASN A 119 10.49 -12.24 25.71
CA ASN A 119 10.46 -11.13 26.66
C ASN A 119 9.92 -9.85 26.02
N ALA A 120 10.35 -9.53 24.80
CA ALA A 120 9.88 -8.34 24.08
C ALA A 120 8.39 -8.44 23.71
N LEU A 121 7.96 -9.59 23.19
CA LEU A 121 6.55 -9.84 22.86
C LEU A 121 5.64 -9.74 24.10
N HIS A 122 6.10 -10.27 25.23
CA HIS A 122 5.35 -10.17 26.49
C HIS A 122 5.31 -8.73 27.03
N ALA A 123 6.41 -7.98 26.91
CA ALA A 123 6.45 -6.58 27.35
C ALA A 123 5.41 -5.71 26.63
N GLU A 124 5.15 -5.98 25.35
CA GLU A 124 4.11 -5.32 24.55
C GLU A 124 2.71 -5.95 24.74
N GLY A 125 2.55 -6.94 25.63
CA GLY A 125 1.26 -7.58 25.89
C GLY A 125 0.75 -8.49 24.76
N LEU A 126 1.60 -8.83 23.78
CA LEU A 126 1.22 -9.63 22.61
C LEU A 126 1.21 -11.14 22.89
N ILE A 127 1.77 -11.58 24.02
CA ILE A 127 1.70 -12.96 24.50
C ILE A 127 1.45 -13.02 26.00
N SER A 128 0.85 -14.11 26.48
CA SER A 128 0.60 -14.31 27.92
C SER A 128 1.89 -14.54 28.71
N LEU A 129 1.85 -14.25 30.01
CA LEU A 129 2.94 -14.57 30.95
C LEU A 129 3.26 -16.06 30.93
N GLU A 130 2.24 -16.92 30.91
CA GLU A 130 2.38 -18.37 30.78
C GLU A 130 3.17 -18.75 29.52
N THR A 131 2.83 -18.16 28.36
CA THR A 131 3.55 -18.41 27.10
C THR A 131 5.02 -17.98 27.20
N LYS A 132 5.31 -16.89 27.92
CA LYS A 132 6.69 -16.42 28.15
C LYS A 132 7.46 -17.36 29.07
N GLU A 133 6.83 -17.84 30.15
CA GLU A 133 7.43 -18.78 31.10
C GLU A 133 7.74 -20.14 30.45
N ASP A 134 6.88 -20.62 29.55
CA ASP A 134 7.12 -21.83 28.74
C ASP A 134 8.43 -21.74 27.92
N MET A 135 8.86 -20.53 27.53
CA MET A 135 10.11 -20.32 26.79
C MET A 135 11.35 -20.39 27.68
N ASP A 136 11.20 -20.25 28.99
CA ASP A 136 12.30 -20.27 29.96
C ASP A 136 12.58 -21.68 30.52
N VAL A 137 11.72 -22.66 30.24
CA VAL A 137 11.85 -24.03 30.74
C VAL A 137 13.19 -24.67 30.36
N THR A 138 13.95 -25.12 31.35
CA THR A 138 15.24 -25.79 31.13
C THR A 138 15.06 -27.20 30.55
N GLY A 139 16.02 -27.68 29.75
CA GLY A 139 16.01 -29.06 29.22
C GLY A 139 15.13 -29.29 27.98
N VAL A 140 14.44 -28.25 27.50
CA VAL A 140 13.70 -28.27 26.22
C VAL A 140 14.50 -27.55 25.14
N ALA A 141 14.63 -28.15 23.96
CA ALA A 141 15.34 -27.55 22.84
C ALA A 141 14.69 -26.24 22.39
N ASN A 142 15.49 -25.21 22.09
CA ASN A 142 15.01 -23.89 21.67
C ASN A 142 14.09 -23.93 20.45
N TYR A 143 14.35 -24.84 19.51
CA TYR A 143 13.47 -25.04 18.35
C TYR A 143 12.04 -25.42 18.78
N ARG A 144 11.91 -26.37 19.70
CA ARG A 144 10.59 -26.79 20.23
C ARG A 144 9.89 -25.64 20.96
N LYS A 145 10.64 -24.87 21.74
CA LYS A 145 10.14 -23.66 22.40
C LYS A 145 9.61 -22.65 21.37
N ALA A 146 10.40 -22.35 20.33
CA ALA A 146 9.99 -21.47 19.24
C ALA A 146 8.73 -21.96 18.53
N THR A 147 8.60 -23.26 18.28
CA THR A 147 7.37 -23.86 17.73
C THR A 147 6.17 -23.60 18.63
N THR A 148 6.32 -23.79 19.95
CA THR A 148 5.26 -23.50 20.92
C THR A 148 4.87 -22.02 20.91
N LEU A 149 5.85 -21.11 20.91
CA LEU A 149 5.61 -19.67 20.82
C LEU A 149 4.84 -19.29 19.54
N ILE A 150 5.27 -19.81 18.38
CA ILE A 150 4.61 -19.55 17.09
C ILE A 150 3.17 -20.08 17.08
N ASN A 151 2.92 -21.25 17.66
CA ASN A 151 1.57 -21.79 17.79
C ASN A 151 0.69 -20.93 18.71
N SER A 152 1.25 -20.41 19.80
CA SER A 152 0.54 -19.47 20.68
C SER A 152 0.22 -18.16 19.98
N ILE A 153 1.14 -17.63 19.16
CA ILE A 153 0.90 -16.44 18.33
C ILE A 153 -0.18 -16.71 17.27
N ASP A 154 -0.16 -17.85 16.57
CA ASP A 154 -1.20 -18.20 15.59
C ASP A 154 -2.59 -18.34 16.25
N ARG A 155 -2.65 -18.91 17.45
CA ARG A 155 -3.89 -19.03 18.22
C ARG A 155 -4.45 -17.66 18.61
N GLN A 156 -3.60 -16.78 19.14
CA GLN A 156 -3.99 -15.42 19.50
C GLN A 156 -4.37 -14.59 18.27
N LEU A 157 -3.63 -14.71 17.16
CA LEU A 157 -3.94 -14.09 15.88
C LEU A 157 -5.35 -14.46 15.40
N ARG A 158 -5.73 -15.74 15.49
CA ARG A 158 -7.07 -16.22 15.12
C ARG A 158 -8.17 -15.76 16.07
N ALA A 159 -7.83 -15.54 17.33
CA ALA A 159 -8.77 -15.09 18.37
C ALA A 159 -8.89 -13.56 18.46
N SER A 160 -7.97 -12.81 17.83
CA SER A 160 -7.94 -11.35 17.85
C SER A 160 -9.18 -10.75 17.19
N LEU A 161 -9.68 -9.65 17.77
CA LEU A 161 -10.74 -8.83 17.18
C LEU A 161 -10.26 -8.10 15.92
N ASP A 162 -8.96 -7.79 15.85
CA ASP A 162 -8.30 -7.27 14.65
C ASP A 162 -7.04 -8.11 14.37
N PRO A 163 -7.18 -9.22 13.62
CA PRO A 163 -6.05 -10.09 13.27
C PRO A 163 -5.01 -9.39 12.42
N LYS A 164 -5.37 -8.34 11.68
CA LYS A 164 -4.43 -7.62 10.83
C LYS A 164 -3.53 -6.74 11.71
N GLU A 165 -4.12 -5.96 12.60
CA GLU A 165 -3.36 -5.08 13.50
C GLU A 165 -2.49 -5.88 14.47
N TYR A 166 -3.04 -6.94 15.07
CA TYR A 166 -2.26 -7.81 15.96
C TYR A 166 -1.02 -8.39 15.26
N LEU A 167 -1.14 -8.77 13.98
CA LEU A 167 0.01 -9.29 13.24
C LEU A 167 1.02 -8.20 12.86
N ILE A 168 0.55 -6.97 12.61
CA ILE A 168 1.43 -5.81 12.40
C ILE A 168 2.26 -5.55 13.67
N ASP A 169 1.63 -5.56 14.85
CA ASP A 169 2.31 -5.35 16.12
C ASP A 169 3.37 -6.42 16.40
N ILE A 170 3.03 -7.70 16.15
CA ILE A 170 3.99 -8.81 16.22
C ILE A 170 5.20 -8.50 15.32
N CYS A 171 4.96 -8.17 14.05
CA CYS A 171 6.04 -7.89 13.11
C CYS A 171 6.92 -6.71 13.55
N HIS A 172 6.34 -5.63 14.08
CA HIS A 172 7.12 -4.50 14.62
C HIS A 172 8.04 -4.93 15.77
N VAL A 173 7.55 -5.74 16.72
CA VAL A 173 8.38 -6.27 17.80
C VAL A 173 9.51 -7.16 17.27
N LEU A 174 9.23 -8.01 16.28
CA LEU A 174 10.23 -8.89 15.67
C LEU A 174 11.31 -8.10 14.92
N ILE A 175 10.93 -7.08 14.16
CA ILE A 175 11.86 -6.16 13.46
C ILE A 175 12.80 -5.48 14.46
N ASN A 176 12.26 -5.02 15.59
CA ASN A 176 13.01 -4.33 16.63
C ASN A 176 14.03 -5.20 17.38
N GLN A 177 14.05 -6.52 17.16
CA GLN A 177 15.06 -7.40 17.76
C GLN A 177 16.45 -7.23 17.12
N LYS A 178 16.53 -6.59 15.94
CA LYS A 178 17.78 -6.33 15.20
C LYS A 178 18.55 -7.61 14.81
N TYR A 179 17.84 -8.72 14.59
CA TYR A 179 18.40 -9.93 13.98
C TYR A 179 18.01 -9.96 12.51
N ARG A 180 19.00 -9.87 11.61
CA ARG A 180 18.77 -9.68 10.17
C ARG A 180 17.71 -10.62 9.58
N THR A 181 17.89 -11.93 9.72
CA THR A 181 16.94 -12.92 9.17
C THR A 181 15.53 -12.77 9.73
N LEU A 182 15.40 -12.48 11.04
CA LEU A 182 14.09 -12.28 11.67
C LEU A 182 13.42 -10.99 11.17
N THR A 183 14.21 -9.93 11.03
CA THR A 183 13.77 -8.66 10.45
C THR A 183 13.29 -8.87 9.01
N ASP A 184 14.06 -9.57 8.18
CA ASP A 184 13.71 -9.83 6.78
C ASP A 184 12.37 -10.59 6.65
N ILE A 185 12.18 -11.64 7.46
CA ILE A 185 10.93 -12.43 7.47
C ILE A 185 9.75 -11.57 7.96
N ALA A 186 9.91 -10.85 9.07
CA ALA A 186 8.86 -10.02 9.63
C ALA A 186 8.44 -8.90 8.67
N THR A 187 9.39 -8.31 7.95
CA THR A 187 9.10 -7.31 6.93
C THR A 187 8.37 -7.89 5.71
N SER A 188 8.72 -9.13 5.30
CA SER A 188 8.02 -9.86 4.23
C SER A 188 6.54 -10.12 4.61
N ILE A 189 6.27 -10.48 5.86
CA ILE A 189 4.90 -10.64 6.37
C ILE A 189 4.14 -9.30 6.34
N LEU A 190 4.75 -8.20 6.81
CA LEU A 190 4.14 -6.87 6.73
C LEU A 190 3.82 -6.47 5.30
N HIS A 191 4.69 -6.81 4.36
CA HIS A 191 4.48 -6.53 2.94
C HIS A 191 3.23 -7.24 2.39
N GLU A 192 3.07 -8.53 2.67
CA GLU A 192 1.86 -9.27 2.26
C GLU A 192 0.59 -8.74 2.96
N LEU A 193 0.71 -8.25 4.20
CA LEU A 193 -0.42 -7.71 4.98
C LEU A 193 -0.83 -6.30 4.55
N VAL A 194 0.12 -5.47 4.18
CA VAL A 194 -0.06 -4.05 3.85
C VAL A 194 0.60 -3.77 2.48
N PRO A 195 0.02 -4.28 1.39
CA PRO A 195 0.52 -3.98 0.06
C PRO A 195 0.32 -2.50 -0.24
N ASP A 196 1.20 -1.95 -1.09
CA ASP A 196 1.02 -0.61 -1.63
C ASP A 196 -0.30 -0.55 -2.42
N ASN A 197 -1.26 0.21 -1.88
CA ASN A 197 -2.58 0.40 -2.45
C ASN A 197 -2.76 1.81 -3.05
N SER A 198 -1.67 2.48 -3.40
CA SER A 198 -1.71 3.85 -3.94
C SER A 198 -2.54 3.92 -5.23
N ALA A 199 -2.42 2.93 -6.14
CA ALA A 199 -3.28 2.82 -7.33
C ALA A 199 -4.77 2.68 -7.01
N ASN A 200 -5.13 2.12 -5.86
CA ASN A 200 -6.53 2.00 -5.43
C ASN A 200 -7.07 3.29 -4.80
N ARG A 201 -6.18 4.20 -4.37
CA ARG A 201 -6.51 5.46 -3.70
C ARG A 201 -6.46 6.67 -4.63
N VAL A 202 -5.60 6.64 -5.65
CA VAL A 202 -5.61 7.65 -6.71
C VAL A 202 -6.87 7.43 -7.57
N GLY A 203 -7.74 8.44 -7.61
CA GLY A 203 -8.92 8.41 -8.46
C GLY A 203 -8.57 8.59 -9.94
N TYR A 204 -9.48 8.22 -10.83
CA TYR A 204 -9.29 8.38 -12.28
C TYR A 204 -9.16 9.85 -12.72
N VAL A 205 -9.75 10.78 -11.95
CA VAL A 205 -9.86 12.20 -12.29
C VAL A 205 -8.95 13.11 -11.46
N SER A 206 -8.47 12.62 -10.31
CA SER A 206 -7.65 13.41 -9.39
C SER A 206 -6.82 12.49 -8.50
N ASN A 207 -5.58 12.88 -8.28
CA ASN A 207 -4.69 12.27 -7.31
C ASN A 207 -4.54 13.11 -6.02
N ALA A 208 -5.36 14.14 -5.84
CA ALA A 208 -5.36 14.95 -4.62
C ALA A 208 -5.75 14.11 -3.40
N ILE A 209 -5.08 14.37 -2.27
CA ILE A 209 -5.28 13.63 -1.02
C ILE A 209 -5.19 14.59 0.17
N THR A 210 -5.96 14.32 1.23
CA THR A 210 -5.85 15.06 2.50
C THR A 210 -4.74 14.48 3.37
N GLY A 211 -4.24 15.26 4.33
CA GLY A 211 -3.18 14.78 5.24
C GLY A 211 -3.58 13.55 6.05
N GLU A 212 -4.87 13.42 6.39
CA GLU A 212 -5.44 12.30 7.15
C GLU A 212 -5.47 10.99 6.36
N GLU A 213 -5.43 11.06 5.03
CA GLU A 213 -5.51 9.89 4.13
C GLU A 213 -4.12 9.36 3.71
N VAL A 214 -3.06 10.11 4.01
CA VAL A 214 -1.66 9.72 3.73
C VAL A 214 -1.23 8.62 4.68
N LYS A 215 -0.52 7.63 4.14
CA LYS A 215 -0.03 6.46 4.88
C LYS A 215 1.49 6.37 4.83
N PRO A 216 2.13 5.86 5.91
CA PRO A 216 3.56 5.58 5.89
C PRO A 216 3.98 4.78 4.64
N GLY A 217 5.05 5.22 3.98
CA GLY A 217 5.58 4.65 2.74
C GLY A 217 4.96 5.21 1.45
N ASP A 218 4.00 6.14 1.56
CA ASP A 218 3.42 6.82 0.42
C ASP A 218 4.44 7.76 -0.22
N HIS A 219 4.50 7.74 -1.55
CA HIS A 219 5.12 8.80 -2.32
C HIS A 219 4.09 9.91 -2.53
N ILE A 220 4.34 11.03 -1.88
CA ILE A 220 3.50 12.23 -1.96
C ILE A 220 4.22 13.31 -2.76
N LEU A 221 3.42 14.18 -3.40
CA LEU A 221 3.93 15.39 -4.02
C LEU A 221 3.13 16.60 -3.61
N SER A 222 3.83 17.74 -3.54
CA SER A 222 3.25 19.07 -3.39
C SER A 222 3.37 19.80 -4.73
N GLN A 223 2.23 20.19 -5.30
CA GLN A 223 2.19 20.84 -6.61
C GLN A 223 2.53 22.33 -6.49
N ARG A 224 3.75 22.71 -6.88
CA ARG A 224 4.21 24.11 -6.85
C ARG A 224 4.06 24.76 -8.22
N TRP A 225 4.24 26.09 -8.26
CA TRP A 225 4.10 26.88 -9.48
C TRP A 225 5.10 26.51 -10.58
N PHE A 226 6.35 26.20 -10.24
CA PHE A 226 7.43 25.97 -11.23
C PHE A 226 8.03 24.55 -11.18
N HIS A 227 7.61 23.71 -10.25
CA HIS A 227 8.01 22.31 -10.14
C HIS A 227 6.99 21.54 -9.30
N THR A 228 7.02 20.21 -9.35
CA THR A 228 6.40 19.40 -8.30
C THR A 228 7.46 18.94 -7.32
N HIS A 229 7.17 19.08 -6.03
CA HIS A 229 8.10 18.67 -4.98
C HIS A 229 7.68 17.32 -4.43
N HIS A 230 8.60 16.36 -4.40
CA HIS A 230 8.29 14.96 -4.09
C HIS A 230 8.92 14.52 -2.76
N GLY A 231 8.27 13.59 -2.08
CA GLY A 231 8.76 13.05 -0.82
C GLY A 231 8.13 11.70 -0.47
N ILE A 232 8.74 11.02 0.50
CA ILE A 232 8.22 9.80 1.11
C ILE A 232 7.64 10.16 2.47
N TYR A 233 6.35 9.90 2.66
CA TYR A 233 5.71 10.07 3.96
C TYR A 233 6.10 8.92 4.89
N ILE A 234 6.60 9.24 6.07
CA ILE A 234 7.02 8.31 7.11
C ILE A 234 5.98 8.25 8.22
N GLY A 235 5.38 9.39 8.58
CA GLY A 235 4.34 9.47 9.61
C GLY A 235 4.82 9.26 11.05
N GLU A 236 6.11 9.50 11.32
CA GLU A 236 6.67 9.45 12.68
C GLU A 236 6.63 10.84 13.35
N PRO A 237 6.48 10.92 14.70
CA PRO A 237 6.33 12.19 15.42
C PRO A 237 7.44 13.24 15.15
N ASP A 238 8.68 12.79 14.93
CA ASP A 238 9.84 13.65 14.69
C ASP A 238 10.31 13.66 13.23
N CYS A 239 9.57 12.99 12.34
CA CYS A 239 9.90 12.79 10.93
C CYS A 239 8.65 12.36 10.14
N GLU A 240 7.86 13.33 9.66
CA GLU A 240 6.65 12.99 8.90
C GLU A 240 6.97 12.74 7.42
N VAL A 241 7.91 13.49 6.84
CA VAL A 241 8.27 13.37 5.41
C VAL A 241 9.78 13.41 5.23
N ILE A 242 10.32 12.51 4.40
CA ILE A 242 11.71 12.56 3.91
C ILE A 242 11.69 12.99 2.44
N HIS A 243 12.51 13.99 2.10
CA HIS A 243 12.55 14.57 0.76
C HIS A 243 13.95 15.05 0.37
N PHE A 244 14.22 15.17 -0.93
CA PHE A 244 15.47 15.75 -1.45
C PHE A 244 15.25 17.22 -1.80
N SER A 245 15.82 18.14 -1.03
CA SER A 245 15.53 19.56 -1.17
C SER A 245 16.68 20.46 -0.72
N GLY A 246 16.61 21.75 -1.10
CA GLY A 246 17.49 22.80 -0.60
C GLY A 246 17.19 23.23 0.84
N ASP A 247 15.92 23.21 1.24
CA ASP A 247 15.45 23.55 2.58
C ASP A 247 14.25 22.69 3.04
N GLU A 248 13.74 22.94 4.24
CA GLU A 248 12.61 22.19 4.83
C GLU A 248 11.28 22.35 4.08
N THR A 249 11.13 23.41 3.27
CA THR A 249 9.91 23.69 2.49
C THR A 249 9.97 23.11 1.08
N GLY A 250 11.15 22.70 0.62
CA GLY A 250 11.38 22.34 -0.78
C GLY A 250 11.76 23.51 -1.66
N SER A 251 12.03 24.69 -1.09
CA SER A 251 12.44 25.85 -1.87
C SER A 251 13.81 25.59 -2.49
N LEU A 252 13.86 25.81 -3.81
CA LEU A 252 15.10 25.91 -4.56
C LEU A 252 15.32 27.43 -4.70
N GLU A 253 16.00 28.07 -3.75
CA GLU A 253 16.29 29.52 -3.79
C GLU A 253 17.09 29.89 -5.07
N PHE A 254 16.44 30.01 -6.24
CA PHE A 254 16.96 30.40 -7.56
C PHE A 254 18.31 29.79 -8.01
N LYS A 255 18.85 28.80 -7.31
CA LYS A 255 20.16 28.20 -7.55
C LYS A 255 19.95 26.81 -8.14
N ARG A 256 20.38 26.65 -9.40
CA ARG A 256 20.32 25.40 -10.18
C ARG A 256 21.07 24.22 -9.56
N SER A 257 21.98 24.51 -8.63
CA SER A 257 22.62 23.58 -7.71
C SER A 257 23.01 24.38 -6.48
N SER A 258 22.72 23.87 -5.29
CA SER A 258 23.18 24.46 -4.04
C SER A 258 23.88 23.36 -3.27
N PRO A 259 25.09 23.59 -2.71
CA PRO A 259 25.75 22.65 -1.80
C PRO A 259 24.95 22.40 -0.51
N HIS A 260 23.77 23.00 -0.37
CA HIS A 260 22.82 22.82 0.72
C HIS A 260 21.68 21.85 0.38
N CYS A 261 21.53 21.45 -0.89
CA CYS A 261 20.54 20.45 -1.27
C CYS A 261 20.97 19.06 -0.80
N GLN A 262 20.15 18.43 0.03
CA GLN A 262 20.42 17.10 0.57
C GLN A 262 19.10 16.40 0.94
N ILE A 263 19.17 15.10 1.22
CA ILE A 263 18.03 14.38 1.80
C ILE A 263 17.80 14.90 3.23
N ARG A 264 16.58 15.33 3.53
CA ARG A 264 16.18 15.94 4.81
C ARG A 264 14.85 15.38 5.28
N LYS A 265 14.56 15.56 6.56
CA LYS A 265 13.25 15.32 7.15
C LYS A 265 12.52 16.63 7.40
N THR A 266 11.19 16.62 7.33
CA THR A 266 10.32 17.78 7.58
C THR A 266 8.95 17.31 8.09
N THR A 267 8.07 18.26 8.41
CA THR A 267 6.65 17.99 8.69
C THR A 267 5.84 17.98 7.39
N LEU A 268 4.70 17.30 7.38
CA LEU A 268 3.79 17.28 6.25
C LEU A 268 3.29 18.69 5.90
N ASP A 269 3.01 19.51 6.91
CA ASP A 269 2.58 20.90 6.70
C ASP A 269 3.67 21.76 6.04
N LYS A 270 4.94 21.62 6.47
CA LYS A 270 6.08 22.32 5.85
C LYS A 270 6.38 21.79 4.44
N PHE A 271 6.28 20.48 4.23
CA PHE A 271 6.41 19.86 2.90
C PHE A 271 5.34 20.37 1.93
N ARG A 272 4.10 20.50 2.42
CA ARG A 272 2.97 21.01 1.64
C ARG A 272 3.15 22.50 1.35
N ASP A 273 3.54 23.28 2.36
CA ASP A 273 3.74 24.74 2.31
C ASP A 273 2.58 25.42 1.54
N GLY A 274 1.37 25.20 2.04
CA GLY A 274 0.14 25.78 1.51
C GLY A 274 -0.35 25.27 0.15
N ASN A 275 0.38 24.36 -0.51
CA ASN A 275 0.03 23.87 -1.85
C ASN A 275 -0.84 22.59 -1.83
N ARG A 276 -1.33 22.19 -3.01
CA ARG A 276 -2.11 20.95 -3.15
C ARG A 276 -1.23 19.73 -2.93
N LEU A 277 -1.65 18.86 -2.01
CA LEU A 277 -1.02 17.56 -1.75
C LEU A 277 -1.65 16.50 -2.66
N CYS A 278 -0.80 15.70 -3.29
CA CYS A 278 -1.21 14.63 -4.19
C CYS A 278 -0.46 13.34 -3.87
N LEU A 279 -1.11 12.20 -4.13
CA LEU A 279 -0.53 10.86 -4.04
C LEU A 279 0.04 10.45 -5.41
N VAL A 280 1.21 9.80 -5.41
CA VAL A 280 1.78 9.13 -6.57
C VAL A 280 1.44 7.64 -6.51
N ALA A 281 0.79 7.15 -7.56
CA ALA A 281 0.36 5.75 -7.63
C ALA A 281 1.40 4.84 -8.28
N TYR A 282 1.52 3.62 -7.75
CA TYR A 282 2.36 2.54 -8.26
C TYR A 282 1.55 1.26 -8.46
N ASN A 283 2.13 0.26 -9.12
CA ASN A 283 1.41 -0.96 -9.50
C ASN A 283 0.18 -0.68 -10.40
N CYS A 284 0.19 0.44 -11.13
CA CYS A 284 -0.93 0.83 -11.97
C CYS A 284 -1.07 -0.08 -13.19
N SER A 285 -2.31 -0.32 -13.63
CA SER A 285 -2.53 -0.91 -14.94
C SER A 285 -2.07 0.04 -16.05
N VAL A 286 -1.77 -0.52 -17.24
CA VAL A 286 -1.48 0.30 -18.43
C VAL A 286 -2.64 1.25 -18.75
N GLY A 287 -3.89 0.79 -18.57
CA GLY A 287 -5.08 1.63 -18.75
C GLY A 287 -5.14 2.81 -17.78
N SER A 288 -4.81 2.59 -16.50
CA SER A 288 -4.72 3.65 -15.49
C SER A 288 -3.65 4.67 -15.84
N LYS A 289 -2.49 4.23 -16.36
CA LYS A 289 -1.42 5.12 -16.82
C LYS A 289 -1.82 5.92 -18.06
N ILE A 290 -2.61 5.35 -18.97
CA ILE A 290 -3.16 6.10 -20.12
C ILE A 290 -4.19 7.14 -19.64
N SER A 291 -5.09 6.76 -18.73
CA SER A 291 -6.08 7.69 -18.16
C SER A 291 -5.40 8.84 -17.40
N SER A 292 -4.30 8.57 -16.69
CA SER A 292 -3.57 9.60 -15.94
C SER A 292 -2.94 10.67 -16.83
N ILE A 293 -2.61 10.36 -18.10
CA ILE A 293 -2.12 11.32 -19.09
C ILE A 293 -3.15 12.43 -19.34
N LEU A 294 -4.44 12.08 -19.40
CA LEU A 294 -5.52 13.03 -19.67
C LEU A 294 -5.78 13.98 -18.49
N HIS A 295 -5.43 13.56 -17.28
CA HIS A 295 -5.76 14.27 -16.04
C HIS A 295 -4.54 14.74 -15.25
N SER A 296 -3.33 14.64 -15.82
CA SER A 296 -2.06 14.98 -15.16
C SER A 296 -1.88 14.29 -13.80
N ALA A 297 -2.36 13.05 -13.67
CA ALA A 297 -2.18 12.24 -12.48
C ALA A 297 -0.85 11.45 -12.56
N TYR A 298 -0.14 11.37 -11.43
CA TYR A 298 1.18 10.75 -11.33
C TYR A 298 1.03 9.26 -11.04
N CYS A 299 1.09 8.44 -12.08
CA CYS A 299 0.86 7.00 -12.02
C CYS A 299 1.99 6.22 -12.70
N HIS A 300 2.53 5.23 -11.97
CA HIS A 300 3.57 4.32 -12.43
C HIS A 300 3.03 2.90 -12.55
N THR A 301 3.36 2.25 -13.67
CA THR A 301 3.11 0.81 -13.92
C THR A 301 4.13 -0.07 -13.21
N GLU A 302 5.27 0.52 -12.86
CA GLU A 302 6.35 -0.08 -12.11
C GLU A 302 5.87 -0.63 -10.76
N LYS A 303 6.38 -1.81 -10.39
CA LYS A 303 6.08 -2.45 -9.10
C LYS A 303 6.62 -1.58 -7.97
N ALA A 304 5.80 -1.26 -6.97
CA ALA A 304 6.32 -0.63 -5.77
C ALA A 304 7.06 -1.65 -4.91
N MET A 305 8.19 -1.23 -4.34
CA MET A 305 8.78 -1.87 -3.18
C MET A 305 7.79 -1.84 -2.01
N PRO A 306 7.91 -2.78 -1.07
CA PRO A 306 7.14 -2.74 0.17
C PRO A 306 7.22 -1.36 0.85
N LEU A 307 6.13 -0.95 1.50
CA LEU A 307 6.06 0.36 2.17
C LEU A 307 7.13 0.50 3.28
N SER A 308 7.36 -0.57 4.04
CA SER A 308 8.43 -0.67 5.05
C SER A 308 9.82 -0.52 4.43
N GLU A 309 10.09 -1.23 3.34
CA GLU A 309 11.38 -1.18 2.63
C GLU A 309 11.62 0.19 1.97
N THR A 310 10.56 0.82 1.47
CA THR A 310 10.58 2.21 0.99
C THR A 310 11.02 3.15 2.12
N ILE A 311 10.43 3.01 3.31
CA ILE A 311 10.74 3.82 4.50
C ILE A 311 12.19 3.60 4.94
N GLU A 312 12.65 2.36 5.03
CA GLU A 312 14.01 2.03 5.44
C GLU A 312 15.04 2.60 4.44
N LEU A 313 14.77 2.52 3.14
CA LEU A 313 15.63 3.12 2.12
C LEU A 313 15.68 4.65 2.24
N ALA A 314 14.53 5.28 2.46
CA ALA A 314 14.45 6.73 2.65
C ALA A 314 15.22 7.17 3.92
N LYS A 315 15.06 6.44 5.03
CA LYS A 315 15.81 6.65 6.27
C LYS A 315 17.31 6.42 6.11
N TYR A 316 17.71 5.40 5.34
CA TYR A 316 19.11 5.16 5.04
C TYR A 316 19.75 6.38 4.39
N PHE A 317 19.15 6.93 3.32
CA PHE A 317 19.68 8.12 2.64
C PHE A 317 19.51 9.40 3.46
N LEU A 318 18.54 9.48 4.37
CA LEU A 318 18.48 10.58 5.35
C LEU A 318 19.72 10.57 6.25
N ASN A 319 20.19 9.38 6.66
CA ASN A 319 21.38 9.23 7.49
C ASN A 319 22.70 9.31 6.69
N HIS A 320 22.65 9.02 5.39
CA HIS A 320 23.81 9.03 4.49
C HIS A 320 23.55 9.92 3.25
N PRO A 321 23.19 11.21 3.41
CA PRO A 321 22.67 12.02 2.32
C PRO A 321 23.66 12.24 1.18
N LYS A 322 24.96 12.21 1.47
CA LYS A 322 26.02 12.35 0.47
C LYS A 322 26.11 11.16 -0.49
N GLU A 323 25.64 9.97 -0.08
CA GLU A 323 25.67 8.78 -0.93
C GLU A 323 24.65 8.86 -2.07
N PHE A 324 23.54 9.58 -1.88
CA PHE A 324 22.52 9.77 -2.93
C PHE A 324 23.01 10.67 -4.08
N GLY A 325 24.16 11.32 -3.93
CA GLY A 325 24.78 12.20 -4.91
C GLY A 325 24.21 13.61 -4.90
N GLU A 326 24.77 14.48 -5.76
CA GLU A 326 24.41 15.89 -5.79
C GLU A 326 23.03 16.13 -6.42
N TYR A 327 22.32 17.14 -5.92
CA TYR A 327 21.03 17.53 -6.44
C TYR A 327 21.18 18.18 -7.82
N ASP A 328 20.41 17.69 -8.78
CA ASP A 328 20.26 18.30 -10.09
C ASP A 328 18.77 18.32 -10.44
N ILE A 329 18.23 19.53 -10.68
CA ILE A 329 16.80 19.70 -10.95
C ILE A 329 16.31 18.88 -12.15
N ALA A 330 17.21 18.64 -13.13
CA ALA A 330 16.86 17.95 -14.35
C ALA A 330 16.94 16.42 -14.25
N ASN A 331 17.79 15.91 -13.36
CA ASN A 331 18.10 14.50 -13.23
C ASN A 331 17.94 14.04 -11.78
N ASN A 332 18.93 14.27 -10.92
CA ASN A 332 18.95 13.76 -9.55
C ASN A 332 18.19 14.71 -8.60
N ASN A 333 16.86 14.73 -8.69
CA ASN A 333 15.98 15.63 -7.95
C ASN A 333 15.10 14.89 -6.93
N SER A 334 14.12 15.60 -6.34
CA SER A 334 13.16 15.04 -5.39
C SER A 334 12.33 13.89 -5.94
N GLU A 335 11.94 13.95 -7.22
CA GLU A 335 11.16 12.90 -7.85
C GLU A 335 12.00 11.65 -8.06
N THR A 336 13.25 11.81 -8.54
CA THR A 336 14.20 10.70 -8.69
C THR A 336 14.47 10.01 -7.36
N PHE A 337 14.63 10.77 -6.28
CA PHE A 337 14.75 10.21 -4.94
C PHE A 337 13.52 9.38 -4.53
N ALA A 338 12.33 9.96 -4.63
CA ALA A 338 11.12 9.27 -4.20
C ALA A 338 10.79 8.06 -5.09
N CYS A 339 10.93 8.18 -6.41
CA CYS A 339 10.78 7.05 -7.34
C CYS A 339 11.81 5.96 -7.09
N PHE A 340 13.07 6.29 -6.79
CA PHE A 340 14.07 5.31 -6.42
C PHE A 340 13.68 4.58 -5.13
N CYS A 341 13.25 5.31 -4.10
CA CYS A 341 12.74 4.73 -2.86
C CYS A 341 11.54 3.81 -3.08
N LYS A 342 10.69 4.10 -4.07
CA LYS A 342 9.53 3.27 -4.39
C LYS A 342 9.82 2.11 -5.31
N THR A 343 10.88 2.13 -6.13
CA THR A 343 10.99 1.19 -7.25
C THR A 343 12.37 0.58 -7.43
N SER A 344 13.39 1.06 -6.72
CA SER A 344 14.83 0.79 -6.96
C SER A 344 15.34 1.19 -8.36
N LEU A 345 14.63 2.08 -9.05
CA LEU A 345 14.95 2.52 -10.41
C LEU A 345 15.22 4.02 -10.45
N MET A 346 16.43 4.40 -10.85
CA MET A 346 16.86 5.81 -10.96
C MET A 346 16.26 6.53 -12.18
N ASN A 347 15.66 5.81 -13.12
CA ASN A 347 15.22 6.35 -14.41
C ASN A 347 13.69 6.52 -14.51
N VAL A 348 12.94 6.29 -13.44
CA VAL A 348 11.46 6.29 -13.45
C VAL A 348 10.84 7.69 -13.33
N ALA A 349 11.57 8.67 -12.81
CA ALA A 349 11.09 10.04 -12.64
C ALA A 349 10.57 10.64 -13.96
N ALA A 350 9.38 11.25 -13.92
CA ALA A 350 8.61 11.63 -15.08
C ALA A 350 8.78 13.11 -15.47
N GLN A 351 9.24 14.00 -14.57
CA GLN A 351 9.24 15.45 -14.78
C GLN A 351 9.92 15.91 -16.07
N LEU A 352 10.92 15.19 -16.61
CA LEU A 352 11.71 15.67 -17.75
C LEU A 352 12.06 14.62 -18.82
N GLN A 353 11.42 13.44 -18.81
CA GLN A 353 11.56 12.46 -19.91
C GLN A 353 10.23 12.25 -20.66
N PRO A 354 9.87 13.12 -21.63
CA PRO A 354 8.65 13.03 -22.45
C PRO A 354 8.50 11.70 -23.22
N THR A 355 9.60 10.99 -23.45
CA THR A 355 9.62 9.74 -24.21
C THR A 355 9.21 8.51 -23.41
N ARG A 356 9.22 8.57 -22.06
CA ARG A 356 8.81 7.46 -21.17
C ARG A 356 7.29 7.41 -20.91
N TRP A 357 6.55 8.37 -21.46
CA TRP A 357 5.08 8.43 -21.45
C TRP A 357 4.47 7.46 -22.47
N ILE A 358 5.30 6.83 -23.31
CA ILE A 358 4.94 5.74 -24.22
C ILE A 358 5.38 4.43 -23.56
N PRO A 359 4.52 3.41 -23.42
CA PRO A 359 4.90 2.11 -22.87
C PRO A 359 6.06 1.51 -23.68
N LEU A 360 7.15 1.10 -23.01
CA LEU A 360 8.19 0.32 -23.67
C LEU A 360 7.61 -1.03 -24.12
N PRO A 361 7.99 -1.55 -25.31
CA PRO A 361 7.59 -2.88 -25.73
C PRO A 361 8.04 -3.93 -24.71
N ALA A 362 7.17 -4.90 -24.43
CA ALA A 362 7.51 -6.04 -23.59
C ALA A 362 8.68 -6.80 -24.24
N GLY A 363 9.90 -6.71 -23.66
CA GLY A 363 11.06 -7.42 -24.20
C GLY A 363 12.45 -6.89 -23.90
N SER A 364 12.65 -5.74 -23.22
CA SER A 364 14.01 -5.30 -22.83
C SER A 364 14.45 -5.89 -21.47
N SER A 365 14.59 -7.21 -21.42
CA SER A 365 15.40 -7.90 -20.41
C SER A 365 16.86 -7.51 -20.64
N VAL A 366 17.60 -6.90 -19.72
CA VAL A 366 18.41 -7.62 -18.71
C VAL A 366 18.97 -6.66 -17.62
N VAL A 367 18.65 -5.35 -17.59
CA VAL A 367 19.26 -4.37 -16.63
C VAL A 367 18.27 -3.76 -15.60
N ASN A 368 16.98 -4.07 -15.70
CA ASN A 368 15.90 -3.30 -15.05
C ASN A 368 15.03 -4.11 -14.05
N SER A 369 15.56 -5.15 -13.39
CA SER A 369 14.77 -5.83 -12.35
C SER A 369 14.58 -4.91 -11.14
N GLN A 370 13.33 -4.76 -10.71
CA GLN A 370 12.98 -4.03 -9.50
C GLN A 370 13.31 -4.91 -8.28
N CYS A 371 13.89 -4.32 -7.25
CA CYS A 371 14.22 -4.99 -6.00
C CYS A 371 12.98 -5.09 -5.10
N ASP A 372 12.98 -6.06 -4.19
CA ASP A 372 11.91 -6.19 -3.18
C ASP A 372 12.38 -5.73 -1.79
N THR A 373 13.68 -5.50 -1.59
CA THR A 373 14.26 -5.01 -0.33
C THR A 373 15.14 -3.77 -0.52
N TYR A 374 15.26 -2.95 0.53
CA TYR A 374 16.13 -1.77 0.54
C TYR A 374 17.61 -2.16 0.40
N VAL A 375 18.01 -3.32 0.94
CA VAL A 375 19.39 -3.82 0.86
C VAL A 375 19.77 -4.10 -0.60
N GLU A 376 18.93 -4.84 -1.32
CA GLU A 376 19.13 -5.09 -2.75
C GLU A 376 19.12 -3.80 -3.56
N ALA A 377 18.24 -2.86 -3.22
CA ALA A 377 18.17 -1.55 -3.87
C ALA A 377 19.47 -0.76 -3.66
N LEU A 378 20.04 -0.77 -2.45
CA LEU A 378 21.34 -0.13 -2.15
C LEU A 378 22.49 -0.77 -2.92
N GLU A 379 22.58 -2.10 -2.91
CA GLU A 379 23.62 -2.82 -3.67
C GLU A 379 23.52 -2.52 -5.17
N LYS A 380 22.29 -2.41 -5.70
CA LYS A 380 22.05 -2.01 -7.08
C LYS A 380 22.47 -0.56 -7.32
N TYR A 381 22.13 0.35 -6.41
CA TYR A 381 22.49 1.76 -6.50
C TYR A 381 24.00 1.98 -6.51
N HIS A 382 24.73 1.33 -5.60
CA HIS A 382 26.19 1.41 -5.55
C HIS A 382 26.83 0.86 -6.83
N ARG A 383 26.31 -0.25 -7.39
CA ARG A 383 26.77 -0.77 -8.69
C ARG A 383 26.59 0.25 -9.82
N ILE A 384 25.43 0.90 -9.90
CA ILE A 384 25.15 1.92 -10.91
C ILE A 384 26.12 3.10 -10.76
N ARG A 385 26.37 3.56 -9.53
CA ARG A 385 27.29 4.69 -9.27
C ARG A 385 28.74 4.36 -9.60
N CYS A 386 29.21 3.16 -9.28
CA CYS A 386 30.57 2.72 -9.64
C CYS A 386 30.80 2.69 -11.16
N GLN A 387 29.79 2.31 -11.94
CA GLN A 387 29.88 2.25 -13.41
C GLN A 387 29.88 3.64 -14.07
N ASN A 388 29.29 4.65 -13.44
CA ASN A 388 29.25 6.02 -13.96
C ASN A 388 30.50 6.86 -13.58
N THR A 389 31.37 6.32 -12.73
CA THR A 389 32.64 6.95 -12.30
C THR A 389 33.87 6.46 -13.05
N THR A 390 33.71 5.46 -13.92
CA THR A 390 34.72 4.96 -14.89
C THR A 390 34.40 5.44 -16.28
#